data_AF-A0ABC9YFY4-F1
#
_entry.id   AF-A0ABC9YFY4-F1
#
_cell.length_a   1.000
_cell.length_b   1.000
_cell.length_c   1.000
_cell.angle_alpha   90.00
_cell.angle_beta   90.00
_cell.angle_gamma   90.00
#
_symmetry.space_group_name_H-M   'P 1'
#
loop_
_entity.id
_entity.type
_entity.pdbx_description
1 polymer ?
#
loop_
_entity_poly.entity_id
_entity_poly.type
_entity_poly.pdbx_seq_one_letter_code
_entity_poly.pdbx_strand_id
1 'polypeptide(L)'
;MLPEEEVTRAEKAPPYNKLPEDEKPYALFTDGSCHIVGKHWRWKAAVWSPTRRVAEAAEGEGESSQFAEVKAIQLAIDITEREKWPMLYLYTVSWMVANALWGWLQQWKRNNWQRRGKPIWAAPLWQDIAARLEKLVVKVRHVDAHILSRNHTN
;
A
#
# COMPACT_ATOMS: atom_id res chain seq x y z
N MET A 1 -18.56 -15.90 25.05
CA MET A 1 -17.44 -15.78 24.09
C MET A 1 -17.98 -15.00 22.91
N LEU A 2 -17.51 -13.78 22.70
CA LEU A 2 -17.76 -13.07 21.44
C LEU A 2 -17.01 -13.84 20.34
N PRO A 3 -17.55 -13.94 19.11
CA PRO A 3 -16.77 -14.49 18.01
C PRO A 3 -15.52 -13.62 17.87
N GLU A 4 -14.35 -14.24 17.73
CA GLU A 4 -13.14 -13.55 17.33
C GLU A 4 -13.50 -12.77 16.06
N GLU A 5 -13.57 -11.43 16.16
CA GLU A 5 -13.74 -10.56 15.02
C GLU A 5 -12.72 -11.00 13.98
N GLU A 6 -13.22 -11.48 12.85
CA GLU A 6 -12.44 -11.96 11.73
C GLU A 6 -11.63 -10.77 11.21
N VAL A 7 -10.44 -10.58 11.80
CA VAL A 7 -9.61 -9.41 11.54
C VAL A 7 -9.31 -9.42 10.04
N THR A 8 -9.87 -8.41 9.37
CA THR A 8 -9.93 -8.17 7.93
C THR A 8 -8.57 -8.43 7.29
N ARG A 9 -8.37 -9.65 6.80
CA ARG A 9 -7.23 -9.98 5.96
C ARG A 9 -7.41 -9.23 4.66
N ALA A 10 -6.42 -8.44 4.25
CA ALA A 10 -6.47 -7.85 2.92
C ALA A 10 -6.51 -8.98 1.88
N GLU A 11 -7.52 -8.99 1.03
CA GLU A 11 -7.70 -10.04 0.03
C GLU A 11 -6.86 -9.74 -1.23
N LYS A 12 -6.72 -10.72 -2.11
CA LYS A 12 -6.04 -10.51 -3.39
C LYS A 12 -7.00 -9.82 -4.37
N ALA A 13 -6.64 -8.62 -4.84
CA ALA A 13 -7.43 -7.90 -5.84
C ALA A 13 -7.29 -8.50 -7.26
N PRO A 14 -8.38 -8.49 -8.07
CA PRO A 14 -8.30 -8.79 -9.50
C PRO A 14 -7.49 -7.71 -10.24
N PRO A 15 -7.04 -7.95 -11.48
CA PRO A 15 -6.41 -6.89 -12.25
C PRO A 15 -7.42 -5.78 -12.54
N TYR A 16 -6.97 -4.52 -12.60
CA TYR A 16 -7.84 -3.36 -12.72
C TYR A 16 -8.83 -3.43 -13.91
N ASN A 17 -8.38 -3.96 -15.05
CA ASN A 17 -9.23 -4.14 -16.23
C ASN A 17 -10.36 -5.17 -16.07
N LYS A 18 -10.34 -5.97 -15.00
CA LYS A 18 -11.39 -6.93 -14.64
C LYS A 18 -12.25 -6.45 -13.45
N LEU A 19 -12.01 -5.24 -12.94
CA LEU A 19 -12.89 -4.67 -11.92
C LEU A 19 -14.24 -4.24 -12.53
N PRO A 20 -15.35 -4.45 -11.79
CA PRO A 20 -16.63 -3.83 -12.11
C PRO A 20 -16.50 -2.31 -12.22
N GLU A 21 -17.24 -1.69 -13.15
CA GLU A 21 -17.15 -0.24 -13.40
C GLU A 21 -17.52 0.61 -12.17
N ASP A 22 -18.45 0.13 -11.36
CA ASP A 22 -18.89 0.75 -10.10
C ASP A 22 -17.85 0.64 -8.98
N GLU A 23 -16.90 -0.30 -9.07
CA GLU A 23 -15.82 -0.48 -8.10
C GLU A 23 -14.50 0.21 -8.52
N LYS A 24 -14.30 0.48 -9.82
CA LYS A 24 -13.11 1.20 -10.32
C LYS A 24 -12.85 2.56 -9.67
N PRO A 25 -13.86 3.35 -9.25
CA PRO A 25 -13.63 4.57 -8.49
C PRO A 25 -12.79 4.39 -7.22
N TYR A 26 -12.81 3.19 -6.63
CA TYR A 26 -12.10 2.85 -5.40
C TYR A 26 -10.69 2.27 -5.64
N ALA A 27 -10.23 2.23 -6.89
CA ALA A 27 -8.91 1.73 -7.25
C ALA A 27 -7.84 2.83 -7.15
N LEU A 28 -6.81 2.58 -6.35
CA LEU A 28 -5.65 3.44 -6.18
C LEU A 28 -4.37 2.69 -6.50
N PHE A 29 -3.51 3.31 -7.29
CA PHE A 29 -2.18 2.82 -7.64
C PHE A 29 -1.14 3.58 -6.83
N THR A 30 -0.21 2.86 -6.21
CA THR A 30 0.78 3.43 -5.31
C THR A 30 2.19 3.13 -5.77
N ASP A 31 3.06 4.11 -5.64
CA ASP A 31 4.50 3.98 -5.91
C ASP A 31 5.29 4.84 -4.91
N GLY A 32 6.51 4.40 -4.61
CA GLY A 32 7.41 5.04 -3.68
C GLY A 32 8.83 5.04 -4.22
N SER A 33 9.43 6.23 -4.34
CA SER A 33 10.80 6.38 -4.82
C SER A 33 11.66 7.16 -3.84
N CYS A 34 12.97 6.96 -3.94
CA CYS A 34 13.96 7.77 -3.24
C CYS A 34 15.16 8.03 -4.14
N HIS A 35 15.69 9.25 -4.09
CA HIS A 35 16.84 9.66 -4.87
C HIS A 35 17.67 10.71 -4.11
N ILE A 36 18.93 10.87 -4.51
CA ILE A 36 19.82 11.88 -3.94
C ILE A 36 19.56 13.21 -4.67
N VAL A 37 19.27 14.26 -3.90
CA VAL A 37 19.23 15.64 -4.37
C VAL A 37 20.33 16.42 -3.65
N GLY A 38 21.38 16.78 -4.39
CA GLY A 38 22.59 17.36 -3.80
C GLY A 38 23.29 16.37 -2.88
N LYS A 39 23.26 16.63 -1.56
CA LYS A 39 23.85 15.75 -0.53
C LYS A 39 22.81 15.03 0.33
N HIS A 40 21.52 15.18 0.01
CA HIS A 40 20.42 14.67 0.84
C HIS A 40 19.63 13.61 0.09
N TRP A 41 19.27 12.53 0.79
CA TRP A 41 18.29 11.58 0.29
C TRP A 41 16.89 12.18 0.42
N ARG A 42 16.12 12.14 -0.66
CA ARG A 42 14.73 12.58 -0.70
C ARG A 42 13.85 11.45 -1.17
N TRP A 43 12.75 11.25 -0.45
CA TRP A 43 11.74 10.27 -0.78
C TRP A 43 10.49 10.95 -1.31
N LYS A 44 9.78 10.24 -2.18
CA LYS A 44 8.48 10.66 -2.70
C LYS A 44 7.55 9.45 -2.78
N ALA A 45 6.41 9.58 -2.13
CA ALA A 45 5.29 8.66 -2.19
C ALA A 45 4.22 9.24 -3.10
N ALA A 46 3.62 8.43 -3.96
CA ALA A 46 2.58 8.87 -4.88
C ALA A 46 1.41 7.88 -4.91
N VAL A 47 0.22 8.44 -5.08
CA VAL A 47 -1.04 7.71 -5.30
C VAL A 47 -1.71 8.25 -6.55
N TRP A 48 -2.12 7.36 -7.44
CA TRP A 48 -2.84 7.68 -8.66
C TRP A 48 -4.22 7.01 -8.68
N SER A 49 -5.25 7.80 -8.98
CA SER A 49 -6.61 7.31 -9.25
C SER A 49 -6.89 7.35 -10.76
N PRO A 50 -7.07 6.19 -11.45
CA PRO A 50 -7.32 6.17 -12.89
C PRO A 50 -8.64 6.82 -13.31
N THR A 51 -9.68 6.68 -12.48
CA THR A 51 -11.03 7.20 -12.73
C THR A 51 -11.09 8.70 -12.51
N ARG A 52 -10.49 9.21 -11.42
CA ARG A 52 -10.45 10.64 -11.12
C ARG A 52 -9.39 11.38 -11.94
N ARG A 53 -8.41 10.65 -12.48
CA ARG A 53 -7.22 11.20 -13.16
C ARG A 53 -6.46 12.22 -12.31
N VAL A 54 -6.37 11.95 -11.01
CA VAL A 54 -5.66 12.79 -10.04
C VAL A 54 -4.53 11.98 -9.40
N ALA A 55 -3.37 12.64 -9.27
CA ALA A 55 -2.23 12.16 -8.49
C ALA A 55 -2.12 12.97 -7.20
N GLU A 56 -1.96 12.30 -6.08
CA GLU A 56 -1.57 12.90 -4.80
C GLU A 56 -0.18 12.38 -4.42
N ALA A 57 0.64 13.23 -3.80
CA ALA A 57 1.99 12.85 -3.42
C ALA A 57 2.40 13.47 -2.09
N ALA A 58 3.27 12.76 -1.38
CA ALA A 58 3.97 13.24 -0.21
C ALA A 58 5.47 13.07 -0.42
N GLU A 59 6.27 13.98 0.12
CA GLU A 59 7.72 13.93 0.02
C GLU A 59 8.37 14.34 1.34
N GLY A 60 9.64 13.98 1.47
CA GLY A 60 10.45 14.36 2.62
C GLY A 60 11.91 13.98 2.44
N GLU A 61 12.71 14.21 3.47
CA GLU A 61 14.15 13.94 3.46
C GLU A 61 14.50 12.78 4.40
N GLY A 62 15.66 12.15 4.18
CA GLY A 62 16.31 11.28 5.16
C GLY A 62 15.81 9.83 5.23
N GLU A 63 15.08 9.32 4.23
CA GLU A 63 14.50 7.97 4.26
C GLU A 63 14.70 7.20 2.95
N SER A 64 14.35 5.91 2.94
CA SER A 64 14.54 4.99 1.81
C SER A 64 13.37 4.95 0.82
N SER A 65 13.55 4.28 -0.33
CA SER A 65 12.43 3.98 -1.23
C SER A 65 11.38 3.07 -0.57
N GLN A 66 11.80 2.12 0.25
CA GLN A 66 10.88 1.26 1.02
C GLN A 66 10.01 2.08 1.97
N PHE A 67 10.56 3.14 2.58
CA PHE A 67 9.78 4.09 3.38
C PHE A 67 8.73 4.81 2.54
N ALA A 68 9.14 5.29 1.36
CA ALA A 68 8.24 5.95 0.41
C ALA A 68 7.07 5.03 0.01
N GLU A 69 7.32 3.74 -0.20
CA GLU A 69 6.29 2.75 -0.53
C GLU A 69 5.27 2.60 0.60
N VAL A 70 5.72 2.52 1.86
CA VAL A 70 4.82 2.45 3.03
C VAL A 70 4.04 3.76 3.19
N LYS A 71 4.68 4.91 2.93
CA LYS A 71 4.02 6.22 2.94
C LYS A 71 2.95 6.35 1.85
N ALA A 72 3.17 5.77 0.69
CA ALA A 72 2.16 5.76 -0.38
C ALA A 72 0.91 4.99 0.06
N ILE A 73 1.05 3.98 0.92
CA ILE A 73 -0.09 3.25 1.48
C ILE A 73 -0.84 4.08 2.51
N GLN A 74 -0.14 4.76 3.43
CA GLN A 74 -0.80 5.69 4.35
C GLN A 74 -1.59 6.76 3.59
N LEU A 75 -0.99 7.32 2.52
CA LEU A 75 -1.66 8.31 1.67
C LEU A 75 -2.90 7.72 0.97
N ALA A 76 -2.85 6.48 0.49
CA ALA A 76 -4.01 5.82 -0.11
C ALA A 76 -5.15 5.60 0.91
N ILE A 77 -4.82 5.24 2.15
CA ILE A 77 -5.80 5.11 3.23
C ILE A 77 -6.37 6.49 3.61
N ASP A 78 -5.54 7.54 3.68
CA ASP A 78 -5.97 8.92 3.95
C ASP A 78 -7.01 9.39 2.91
N ILE A 79 -6.75 9.12 1.63
CA ILE A 79 -7.69 9.41 0.54
C ILE A 79 -8.99 8.63 0.75
N THR A 80 -8.90 7.33 1.00
CA THR A 80 -10.06 6.46 1.17
C THR A 80 -10.95 6.92 2.33
N GLU A 81 -10.35 7.26 3.47
CA GLU A 81 -11.06 7.75 4.66
C GLU A 81 -11.68 9.14 4.43
N ARG A 82 -10.91 10.06 3.83
CA ARG A 82 -11.38 11.44 3.52
C ARG A 82 -12.57 11.43 2.58
N GLU A 83 -12.55 10.55 1.59
CA GLU A 83 -13.62 10.38 0.60
C GLU A 83 -14.76 9.46 1.09
N LYS A 84 -14.61 8.86 2.28
CA LYS A 84 -15.57 7.94 2.90
C LYS A 84 -15.93 6.76 2.00
N TRP A 85 -14.93 6.20 1.32
CA TRP A 85 -15.14 5.05 0.46
C TRP A 85 -15.42 3.78 1.27
N PRO A 86 -16.31 2.90 0.78
CA PRO A 86 -16.65 1.67 1.48
C PRO A 86 -15.52 0.62 1.42
N MET A 87 -14.62 0.73 0.44
CA MET A 87 -13.50 -0.19 0.24
C MET A 87 -12.35 0.48 -0.50
N LEU A 88 -11.19 -0.17 -0.49
CA LEU A 88 -9.98 0.24 -1.20
C LEU A 88 -9.42 -0.93 -2.02
N TYR A 89 -9.32 -0.73 -3.34
CA TYR A 89 -8.54 -1.58 -4.23
C TYR A 89 -7.14 -0.99 -4.40
N LEU A 90 -6.17 -1.58 -3.72
CA LEU A 90 -4.80 -1.09 -3.68
C LEU A 90 -3.91 -1.85 -4.66
N TYR A 91 -3.31 -1.12 -5.60
CA TYR A 91 -2.35 -1.65 -6.56
C TYR A 91 -0.96 -1.09 -6.25
N THR A 92 -0.06 -1.95 -5.78
CA THR A 92 1.30 -1.54 -5.37
C THR A 92 2.36 -2.24 -6.21
N VAL A 93 3.46 -1.55 -6.50
CA VAL A 93 4.64 -2.16 -7.13
C VAL A 93 5.60 -2.82 -6.14
N SER A 94 5.31 -2.71 -4.83
CA SER A 94 6.17 -3.23 -3.77
C SER A 94 5.69 -4.58 -3.24
N TRP A 95 6.48 -5.63 -3.48
CA TRP A 95 6.26 -6.95 -2.86
C TRP A 95 6.27 -6.91 -1.33
N MET A 96 7.08 -6.03 -0.73
CA MET A 96 7.11 -5.86 0.72
C MET A 96 5.74 -5.43 1.24
N VAL A 97 5.14 -4.42 0.60
CA VAL A 97 3.81 -3.92 0.94
C VAL A 97 2.76 -5.01 0.71
N ALA A 98 2.75 -5.63 -0.47
CA ALA A 98 1.76 -6.65 -0.79
C ALA A 98 1.79 -7.82 0.23
N ASN A 99 2.98 -8.33 0.56
CA ASN A 99 3.14 -9.40 1.55
C ASN A 99 2.79 -8.95 2.97
N ALA A 100 3.09 -7.70 3.33
CA ALA A 100 2.69 -7.14 4.62
C ALA A 100 1.17 -7.18 4.78
N LEU A 101 0.45 -6.68 3.78
CA LEU A 101 -1.00 -6.58 3.78
C LEU A 101 -1.68 -7.96 3.67
N TRP A 102 -1.11 -8.91 2.93
CA TRP A 102 -1.68 -10.26 2.79
C TRP A 102 -1.50 -11.17 4.01
N GLY A 103 -0.62 -10.82 4.96
CA GLY A 103 -0.48 -11.64 6.16
C GLY A 103 0.59 -11.23 7.17
N TRP A 104 1.66 -10.50 6.79
CA TRP A 104 2.68 -10.18 7.80
C TRP A 104 2.18 -9.26 8.90
N LEU A 105 1.23 -8.35 8.62
CA LEU A 105 0.63 -7.49 9.65
C LEU A 105 0.06 -8.31 10.82
N GLN A 106 -0.68 -9.38 10.51
CA GLN A 106 -1.23 -10.27 11.54
C GLN A 106 -0.14 -10.98 12.32
N GLN A 107 0.89 -11.47 11.63
CA GLN A 107 2.02 -12.13 12.27
C GLN A 107 2.83 -11.18 13.15
N TRP A 108 3.05 -9.94 12.70
CA TRP A 108 3.75 -8.91 13.47
C TRP A 108 2.93 -8.49 14.68
N LYS A 109 1.62 -8.26 14.54
CA LYS A 109 0.72 -7.95 15.66
C LYS A 109 0.77 -9.04 16.74
N ARG A 110 0.71 -10.32 16.35
CA ARG A 110 0.83 -11.47 17.28
C ARG A 110 2.19 -11.54 17.98
N ASN A 111 3.25 -11.12 17.29
CA ASN A 111 4.61 -11.10 17.83
C ASN A 111 4.98 -9.74 18.47
N ASN A 112 3.98 -8.96 18.89
CA ASN A 112 4.17 -7.64 19.50
C ASN A 112 5.07 -6.70 18.67
N TRP A 113 4.92 -6.76 17.34
CA TRP A 113 5.67 -5.98 16.37
C TRP A 113 7.19 -6.20 16.40
N GLN A 114 7.60 -7.40 16.80
CA GLN A 114 9.00 -7.79 16.89
C GLN A 114 9.36 -8.98 16.00
N ARG A 115 10.62 -9.02 15.57
CA ARG A 115 11.25 -10.16 14.92
C ARG A 115 12.59 -10.43 15.61
N ARG A 116 12.77 -11.63 16.16
CA ARG A 116 13.98 -12.03 16.91
C ARG A 116 14.32 -11.08 18.07
N GLY A 117 13.31 -10.66 18.83
CA GLY A 117 13.47 -9.76 19.98
C GLY A 117 13.79 -8.29 19.65
N LYS A 118 13.76 -7.91 18.37
CA LYS A 118 13.92 -6.52 17.92
C LYS A 118 12.64 -6.01 17.26
N PRO A 119 12.29 -4.72 17.39
CA PRO A 119 11.18 -4.14 16.64
C PRO A 119 11.36 -4.35 15.14
N ILE A 120 10.26 -4.57 14.41
CA ILE A 120 10.29 -4.58 12.96
C ILE A 120 10.67 -3.18 12.44
N TRP A 121 11.24 -3.12 11.24
CA TRP A 121 11.51 -1.85 10.58
C TRP A 121 10.20 -1.08 10.35
N ALA A 122 10.22 0.23 10.61
CA ALA A 122 9.06 1.11 10.55
C ALA A 122 7.84 0.63 11.35
N ALA A 123 8.04 -0.04 12.50
CA ALA A 123 6.95 -0.55 13.33
C ALA A 123 5.83 0.46 13.61
N PRO A 124 6.09 1.74 13.92
CA PRO A 124 5.03 2.72 14.13
C PRO A 124 4.13 2.93 12.90
N LEU A 125 4.69 2.91 11.69
CA LEU A 125 3.92 3.05 10.45
C LEU A 125 3.05 1.83 10.19
N TRP A 126 3.59 0.63 10.40
CA TRP A 126 2.83 -0.61 10.22
C TRP A 126 1.72 -0.78 11.26
N GLN A 127 1.95 -0.32 12.49
CA GLN A 127 0.94 -0.27 13.53
C GLN A 127 -0.22 0.65 13.16
N ASP A 128 0.08 1.87 12.69
CA ASP A 128 -0.92 2.82 12.19
C ASP A 128 -1.73 2.22 11.04
N ILE A 129 -1.05 1.68 10.02
CA ILE A 129 -1.71 1.02 8.89
C ILE A 129 -2.63 -0.09 9.38
N ALA A 130 -2.14 -1.01 10.21
CA ALA A 130 -2.95 -2.13 10.70
C ALA A 130 -4.19 -1.66 11.46
N ALA A 131 -4.06 -0.66 12.33
CA ALA A 131 -5.19 -0.12 13.08
C ALA A 131 -6.27 0.51 12.18
N ARG A 132 -5.86 1.14 11.08
CA ARG A 132 -6.78 1.77 10.11
C ARG A 132 -7.45 0.73 9.21
N LEU A 133 -6.72 -0.30 8.82
CA LEU A 133 -7.24 -1.41 8.01
C LEU A 133 -8.28 -2.27 8.71
N GLU A 134 -8.32 -2.28 10.05
CA GLU A 134 -9.37 -2.96 10.82
C GLU A 134 -10.78 -2.42 10.50
N LYS A 135 -10.89 -1.18 10.01
CA LYS A 135 -12.15 -0.50 9.72
C LYS A 135 -12.48 -0.40 8.23
N LEU A 136 -11.62 -0.95 7.38
CA LEU A 136 -11.69 -0.76 5.93
C LEU A 136 -11.59 -2.09 5.20
N VAL A 137 -12.48 -2.32 4.24
CA VAL A 137 -12.35 -3.45 3.31
C VAL A 137 -11.24 -3.14 2.33
N VAL A 138 -10.13 -3.88 2.39
CA VAL A 138 -8.98 -3.65 1.51
C VAL A 138 -8.66 -4.88 0.69
N LYS A 139 -8.52 -4.67 -0.63
CA LYS A 139 -8.11 -5.68 -1.59
C LYS A 139 -6.82 -5.23 -2.25
N VAL A 140 -5.78 -6.05 -2.19
CA VAL A 140 -4.42 -5.68 -2.58
C VAL A 140 -3.95 -6.52 -3.75
N ARG A 141 -3.31 -5.88 -4.71
CA ARG A 141 -2.62 -6.55 -5.81
C ARG A 141 -1.23 -5.94 -6.01
N HIS A 142 -0.24 -6.82 -6.10
CA HIS A 142 1.06 -6.46 -6.63
C HIS A 142 0.99 -6.26 -8.15
N VAL A 143 1.55 -5.17 -8.65
CA VAL A 143 1.70 -4.86 -10.09
C VAL A 143 3.18 -4.83 -10.42
N ASP A 144 3.57 -5.48 -11.51
CA ASP A 144 4.98 -5.45 -11.94
C ASP A 144 5.31 -4.06 -12.50
N ALA A 145 6.29 -3.38 -11.90
CA ALA A 145 6.74 -2.03 -12.30
C ALA A 145 7.29 -1.96 -13.74
N HIS A 146 7.64 -3.12 -14.32
CA HIS A 146 8.20 -3.25 -15.65
C HIS A 146 7.46 -4.31 -16.45
N ILE A 147 6.35 -3.92 -17.09
CA ILE A 147 5.97 -4.59 -18.34
C ILE A 147 6.95 -4.05 -19.39
N LEU A 148 8.11 -4.69 -19.52
CA LEU A 148 8.82 -4.62 -20.79
C LEU A 148 7.81 -5.13 -21.83
N SER A 149 7.28 -4.24 -22.66
CA SER A 149 6.78 -4.70 -23.95
C SER A 149 7.98 -5.34 -24.63
N ARG A 150 8.13 -6.66 -24.52
CA ARG A 150 8.87 -7.43 -25.52
C ARG A 150 8.04 -7.41 -26.79
N ASN A 151 8.03 -6.26 -27.46
CA ASN A 151 7.72 -6.17 -28.87
C ASN A 151 9.05 -6.08 -29.62
N HIS A 152 9.75 -7.22 -29.66
CA HIS A 152 10.67 -7.60 -30.72
C HIS A 152 10.19 -9.01 -31.12
N THR A 153 9.95 -9.41 -32.36
CA THR A 153 10.08 -8.82 -33.71
C THR A 153 9.31 -9.76 -34.64
N ASN A 154 8.65 -9.22 -35.66
CA ASN A 154 8.86 -9.55 -37.08
C ASN A 154 8.08 -8.57 -37.94
#